data_AF-A0AAW2IPC5-F1
#
_entry.id   AF-A0AAW2IPC5-F1
#
_cell.length_a   1.000
_cell.length_b   1.000
_cell.length_c   1.000
_cell.angle_alpha   90.00
_cell.angle_beta   90.00
_cell.angle_gamma   90.00
#
_symmetry.space_group_name_H-M   'P 1'
#
loop_
_entity.id
_entity.type
_entity.pdbx_description
1 polymer ?
#
loop_
_entity_poly.entity_id
_entity_poly.type
_entity_poly.pdbx_seq_one_letter_code
_entity_poly.pdbx_strand_id
1 'polypeptide(L)'
;MKELPSSLGCLKNLEVLDIARNKGIEVPNVIWKLEKLRCLYMSEIKCKVPLRLDTLKNLQTLKYIPLHNWSPEHAAQLTSVYNLSINLGENLDIRELCTSLAKMENLISLCLVGSVERNIRSLDQLKNLHHLTKLKIVERVAKLPSASNFPRIFLI
;
A
#
# COMPACT_ATOMS: atom_id res chain seq x y z
N MET A 1 -0.04 -22.87 12.33
CA MET A 1 0.24 -21.57 11.67
C MET A 1 0.37 -21.85 10.17
N LYS A 2 -0.25 -21.07 9.30
CA LYS A 2 -0.08 -21.21 7.84
C LYS A 2 1.02 -20.25 7.40
N GLU A 3 2.09 -20.78 6.80
CA GLU A 3 3.21 -20.02 6.24
C GLU A 3 3.30 -20.34 4.74
N LEU A 4 3.53 -19.34 3.91
CA LEU A 4 3.87 -19.57 2.50
C LEU A 4 5.30 -20.10 2.41
N PRO A 5 5.56 -21.12 1.59
CA PRO A 5 6.90 -21.68 1.48
C PRO A 5 7.84 -20.67 0.81
N SER A 6 9.12 -20.69 1.19
CA SER A 6 10.16 -19.86 0.56
C SER A 6 10.33 -20.16 -0.94
N SER A 7 9.92 -21.35 -1.40
CA SER A 7 9.84 -21.75 -2.81
C SER A 7 8.89 -20.88 -3.64
N LEU A 8 8.02 -20.07 -3.01
CA LEU A 8 7.25 -19.02 -3.69
C LEU A 8 8.15 -18.13 -4.55
N GLY A 9 9.37 -17.83 -4.07
CA GLY A 9 10.34 -17.00 -4.80
C GLY A 9 10.88 -17.63 -6.09
N CYS A 10 10.61 -18.91 -6.37
CA CYS A 10 10.97 -19.58 -7.60
C CYS A 10 9.96 -19.32 -8.73
N LEU A 11 8.77 -18.77 -8.43
CA LEU A 11 7.73 -18.51 -9.41
C LEU A 11 8.00 -17.23 -10.21
N LYS A 12 9.11 -17.22 -10.98
CA LYS A 12 9.58 -16.03 -11.74
C LYS A 12 8.61 -15.51 -12.79
N ASN A 13 7.69 -16.37 -13.26
CA ASN A 13 6.65 -16.01 -14.22
C ASN A 13 5.32 -15.61 -13.57
N LEU A 14 5.21 -15.56 -12.24
CA LEU A 14 3.96 -15.23 -11.57
C LEU A 14 3.60 -13.75 -11.80
N GLU A 15 2.45 -13.50 -12.42
CA GLU A 15 1.94 -12.15 -12.65
C GLU A 15 0.97 -11.67 -11.56
N VAL A 16 0.25 -12.60 -10.92
CA VAL A 16 -0.75 -12.30 -9.90
C VAL A 16 -0.52 -13.16 -8.68
N LEU A 17 -0.39 -12.51 -7.52
CA LEU A 17 -0.39 -13.15 -6.21
C LEU A 17 -1.52 -12.57 -5.37
N ASP A 18 -2.57 -13.37 -5.15
CA ASP A 18 -3.66 -13.03 -4.25
C ASP A 18 -3.61 -13.91 -3.00
N ILE A 19 -3.29 -13.27 -1.87
CA ILE A 19 -3.31 -13.89 -0.55
C ILE A 19 -4.19 -13.10 0.42
N ALA A 20 -5.06 -12.21 -0.08
CA ALA A 20 -5.85 -11.30 0.75
C ALA A 20 -6.87 -12.01 1.65
N ARG A 21 -7.30 -13.22 1.28
CA ARG A 21 -8.24 -14.03 2.08
C ARG A 21 -7.57 -15.00 3.05
N ASN A 22 -6.27 -14.84 3.30
CA ASN A 22 -5.49 -15.69 4.20
C ASN A 22 -5.04 -14.90 5.44
N LYS A 23 -6.00 -14.46 6.26
CA LYS A 23 -5.72 -13.67 7.48
C LYS A 23 -4.69 -14.37 8.37
N GLY A 24 -3.67 -13.62 8.76
CA GLY A 24 -2.58 -14.08 9.63
C GLY A 24 -1.59 -15.03 8.98
N ILE A 25 -1.66 -15.24 7.64
CA ILE A 25 -0.66 -16.04 6.93
C ILE A 25 0.71 -15.40 7.06
N GLU A 26 1.71 -16.23 7.33
CA GLU A 26 3.08 -15.77 7.35
C GLU A 26 3.65 -15.75 5.92
N VAL A 27 4.13 -14.59 5.51
CA VAL A 27 4.68 -14.35 4.17
C VAL A 27 6.19 -14.19 4.29
N PRO A 28 6.98 -15.08 3.67
CA PRO A 28 8.44 -14.97 3.67
C PRO A 28 8.88 -13.78 2.83
N ASN A 29 10.04 -13.22 3.16
CA ASN A 29 10.63 -12.10 2.42
C ASN A 29 11.29 -12.54 1.10
N VAL A 30 10.47 -13.12 0.20
CA VAL A 30 10.87 -13.61 -1.13
C VAL A 30 10.01 -13.02 -2.25
N ILE A 31 9.02 -12.18 -1.93
CA ILE A 31 8.16 -11.54 -2.94
C ILE A 31 8.99 -10.73 -3.94
N TRP A 32 10.07 -10.07 -3.50
CA TRP A 32 11.01 -9.36 -4.36
C TRP A 32 11.60 -10.22 -5.50
N LYS A 33 11.56 -11.56 -5.41
CA LYS A 33 12.04 -12.45 -6.47
C LYS A 33 11.04 -12.60 -7.62
N LEU A 34 9.79 -12.14 -7.47
CA LEU A 34 8.71 -12.30 -8.44
C LEU A 34 8.76 -11.20 -9.51
N GLU A 35 9.74 -11.31 -10.42
CA GLU A 35 10.11 -10.24 -11.37
C GLU A 35 8.98 -9.85 -12.34
N LYS A 36 8.09 -10.78 -12.69
CA LYS A 36 6.91 -10.51 -13.55
C LYS A 36 5.65 -10.13 -12.79
N LEU A 37 5.71 -9.93 -11.47
CA LEU A 37 4.53 -9.65 -10.67
C LEU A 37 3.92 -8.30 -11.04
N ARG A 38 2.62 -8.31 -11.35
CA ARG A 38 1.82 -7.15 -11.75
C ARG A 38 0.76 -6.81 -10.72
N CYS A 39 0.20 -7.82 -10.06
CA CYS A 39 -0.85 -7.64 -9.07
C CYS A 39 -0.50 -8.38 -7.78
N LEU A 40 -0.48 -7.65 -6.67
CA LEU A 40 -0.24 -8.19 -5.34
C LEU A 40 -1.36 -7.76 -4.38
N TYR A 41 -2.11 -8.73 -3.88
CA TYR A 41 -3.19 -8.51 -2.91
C TYR A 41 -2.83 -9.21 -1.59
N MET A 42 -2.67 -8.45 -0.51
CA MET A 42 -2.24 -8.97 0.78
C MET A 42 -3.01 -8.29 1.90
N SER A 43 -3.83 -9.00 2.66
CA SER A 43 -4.59 -8.42 3.77
C SER A 43 -4.28 -9.17 5.06
N GLU A 44 -3.99 -8.42 6.12
CA GLU A 44 -3.74 -8.96 7.47
C GLU A 44 -2.66 -10.06 7.51
N ILE A 45 -1.59 -9.89 6.72
CA ILE A 45 -0.46 -10.83 6.69
C ILE A 45 0.48 -10.63 7.88
N LYS A 46 1.28 -11.65 8.19
CA LYS A 46 2.42 -11.55 9.10
C LYS A 46 3.72 -11.69 8.31
N CYS A 47 4.75 -10.96 8.71
CA CYS A 47 6.09 -11.10 8.16
C CYS A 47 7.10 -11.07 9.32
N LYS A 48 8.09 -11.97 9.31
CA LYS A 48 9.21 -11.94 10.27
C LYS A 48 10.09 -10.69 10.11
N VAL A 49 10.16 -10.18 8.88
CA VAL A 49 10.87 -8.96 8.50
C VAL A 49 10.05 -8.19 7.47
N PRO A 50 10.21 -6.86 7.34
CA PRO A 50 9.53 -6.09 6.31
C PRO A 50 9.75 -6.67 4.91
N LEU A 51 8.67 -6.78 4.14
CA LEU A 51 8.75 -7.27 2.77
C LEU A 51 9.54 -6.29 1.90
N ARG A 52 10.49 -6.83 1.13
CA ARG A 52 11.15 -6.10 0.05
C ARG A 52 10.24 -6.03 -1.18
N LEU A 53 10.07 -4.82 -1.70
CA LEU A 53 9.24 -4.53 -2.87
C LEU A 53 10.00 -3.71 -3.94
N ASP A 54 11.25 -3.33 -3.66
CA ASP A 54 12.10 -2.46 -4.48
C ASP A 54 12.41 -3.01 -5.89
N THR A 55 12.33 -4.32 -6.07
CA THR A 55 12.63 -4.99 -7.35
C THR A 55 11.41 -5.17 -8.24
N LEU A 56 10.19 -4.89 -7.75
CA LEU A 56 8.94 -5.21 -8.43
C LEU A 56 8.57 -4.14 -9.47
N LYS A 57 9.42 -3.96 -10.49
CA LYS A 57 9.29 -2.91 -11.52
C LYS A 57 8.04 -3.04 -12.38
N ASN A 58 7.46 -4.23 -12.47
CA ASN A 58 6.24 -4.49 -13.23
C ASN A 58 4.96 -4.38 -12.39
N LEU A 59 5.07 -4.08 -11.08
CA LEU A 59 3.92 -4.05 -10.19
C LEU A 59 3.02 -2.86 -10.54
N GLN A 60 1.78 -3.17 -10.87
CA GLN A 60 0.75 -2.24 -11.32
C GLN A 60 -0.29 -1.98 -10.23
N THR A 61 -0.66 -3.05 -9.53
CA THR A 61 -1.64 -3.02 -8.44
C THR A 61 -1.05 -3.63 -7.17
N LEU A 62 -1.04 -2.84 -6.10
CA LEU A 62 -0.63 -3.27 -4.75
C LEU A 62 -1.75 -2.94 -3.78
N LYS A 63 -2.36 -3.95 -3.15
CA LYS A 63 -3.53 -3.76 -2.30
C LYS A 63 -3.32 -4.29 -0.89
N TYR A 64 -3.83 -3.49 0.05
CA TYR A 64 -3.92 -3.77 1.49
C TYR A 64 -2.56 -3.94 2.19
N ILE A 65 -1.48 -3.36 1.62
CA ILE A 65 -0.15 -3.45 2.23
C ILE A 65 -0.18 -2.82 3.64
N PRO A 66 0.28 -3.52 4.68
CA PRO A 66 0.42 -2.92 6.00
C PRO A 66 1.45 -1.78 5.97
N LEU A 67 1.14 -0.66 6.63
CA LEU A 67 2.03 0.52 6.63
C LEU A 67 3.42 0.21 7.19
N HIS A 68 3.56 -0.74 8.13
CA HIS A 68 4.87 -1.14 8.65
C HIS A 68 5.76 -1.88 7.63
N ASN A 69 5.19 -2.34 6.50
CA ASN A 69 5.93 -2.88 5.35
C ASN A 69 6.20 -1.83 4.27
N TRP A 70 5.69 -0.61 4.45
CA TRP A 70 5.96 0.51 3.55
C TRP A 70 7.26 1.20 3.96
N SER A 71 8.08 1.57 2.98
CA SER A 71 9.22 2.47 3.18
C SER A 71 9.28 3.50 2.04
N PRO A 72 9.77 4.73 2.28
CA PRO A 72 9.95 5.71 1.21
C PRO A 72 10.89 5.23 0.09
N GLU A 73 11.89 4.42 0.45
CA GLU A 73 12.82 3.82 -0.52
C GLU A 73 12.10 2.84 -1.45
N HIS A 74 11.20 1.99 -0.92
CA HIS A 74 10.37 1.12 -1.75
C HIS A 74 9.48 1.93 -2.69
N ALA A 75 8.84 2.99 -2.18
CA ALA A 75 7.94 3.85 -2.97
C ALA A 75 8.63 4.41 -4.22
N ALA A 76 9.87 4.89 -4.08
CA ALA A 76 10.66 5.44 -5.19
C ALA A 76 10.98 4.39 -6.27
N GLN A 77 10.98 3.12 -5.92
CA GLN A 77 11.30 2.03 -6.84
C GLN A 77 10.06 1.42 -7.51
N LEU A 78 8.87 1.64 -6.96
CA LEU A 78 7.58 1.15 -7.47
C LEU A 78 7.04 2.03 -8.61
N THR A 79 7.83 2.21 -9.65
CA THR A 79 7.57 3.16 -10.74
C THR A 79 6.36 2.83 -11.61
N SER A 80 5.85 1.59 -11.59
CA SER A 80 4.71 1.17 -12.42
C SER A 80 3.37 1.11 -11.67
N VAL A 81 3.37 1.37 -10.36
CA VAL A 81 2.16 1.25 -9.54
C VAL A 81 1.23 2.41 -9.82
N TYR A 82 0.06 2.13 -10.36
CA TYR A 82 -1.01 3.11 -10.55
C TYR A 82 -2.21 2.91 -9.61
N ASN A 83 -2.28 1.76 -8.93
CA ASN A 83 -3.37 1.44 -8.03
C ASN A 83 -2.86 0.89 -6.70
N LEU A 84 -2.91 1.71 -5.66
CA LEU A 84 -2.36 1.41 -4.34
C LEU A 84 -3.46 1.37 -3.28
N SER A 85 -3.37 0.42 -2.36
CA SER A 85 -4.10 0.49 -1.10
C SER A 85 -3.21 0.13 0.06
N ILE A 86 -3.22 0.96 1.10
CA ILE A 86 -2.41 0.83 2.30
C ILE A 86 -3.33 0.67 3.50
N ASN A 87 -3.02 -0.30 4.36
CA ASN A 87 -3.62 -0.43 5.67
C ASN A 87 -2.76 0.32 6.69
N LEU A 88 -3.30 1.39 7.26
CA LEU A 88 -2.61 2.27 8.20
C LEU A 88 -2.37 1.61 9.57
N GLY A 89 -3.13 0.56 9.90
CA GLY A 89 -3.05 -0.13 11.18
C GLY A 89 -3.35 0.83 12.34
N GLU A 90 -2.48 0.85 13.35
CA GLU A 90 -2.57 1.75 14.50
C GLU A 90 -1.77 3.06 14.32
N ASN A 91 -1.03 3.20 13.21
CA ASN A 91 -0.14 4.34 12.97
C ASN A 91 -0.91 5.52 12.38
N LEU A 92 -0.86 6.66 13.09
CA LEU A 92 -1.67 7.85 12.80
C LEU A 92 -0.89 9.02 12.17
N ASP A 93 0.43 8.88 11.99
CA ASP A 93 1.22 9.87 11.25
C ASP A 93 1.48 9.37 9.83
N ILE A 94 0.84 10.04 8.87
CA ILE A 94 0.94 9.73 7.45
C ILE A 94 1.83 10.72 6.70
N ARG A 95 2.60 11.58 7.38
CA ARG A 95 3.43 12.61 6.72
C ARG A 95 4.51 12.01 5.84
N GLU A 96 5.24 11.04 6.35
CA GLU A 96 6.29 10.35 5.60
C GLU A 96 5.68 9.53 4.46
N LEU A 97 4.56 8.85 4.73
CA LEU A 97 3.78 8.17 3.70
C LEU A 97 3.41 9.14 2.56
N CYS A 98 2.75 10.25 2.86
CA CYS A 98 2.32 11.22 1.86
C CYS A 98 3.51 11.82 1.09
N THR A 99 4.64 12.09 1.76
CA THR A 99 5.87 12.55 1.10
C THR A 99 6.39 11.54 0.09
N SER A 100 6.35 10.24 0.43
CA SER A 100 6.76 9.18 -0.49
C SER A 100 5.78 8.99 -1.66
N LEU A 101 4.46 9.05 -1.38
CA LEU A 101 3.42 8.94 -2.40
C LEU A 101 3.43 10.13 -3.36
N ALA A 102 3.79 11.33 -2.90
CA ALA A 102 3.90 12.52 -3.74
C ALA A 102 4.92 12.35 -4.89
N LYS A 103 5.90 11.46 -4.73
CA LYS A 103 6.92 11.14 -5.73
C LYS A 103 6.48 10.04 -6.72
N MET A 104 5.35 9.39 -6.48
CA MET A 104 4.86 8.30 -7.33
C MET A 104 4.01 8.87 -8.47
N GLU A 105 4.65 9.42 -9.50
CA GLU A 105 3.97 10.13 -10.60
C GLU A 105 2.94 9.28 -11.38
N ASN A 106 3.12 7.96 -11.40
CA ASN A 106 2.19 7.02 -12.05
C ASN A 106 1.01 6.61 -11.15
N LEU A 107 0.99 7.03 -9.89
CA LEU A 107 -0.07 6.64 -8.95
C LEU A 107 -1.37 7.36 -9.28
N ILE A 108 -2.41 6.63 -9.70
CA ILE A 108 -3.69 7.24 -10.11
C ILE A 108 -4.75 7.07 -9.03
N SER A 109 -4.73 5.92 -8.35
CA SER A 109 -5.74 5.52 -7.38
C SER A 109 -5.10 5.14 -6.05
N LEU A 110 -5.49 5.84 -4.99
CA LEU A 110 -5.07 5.58 -3.61
C LEU A 110 -6.27 5.19 -2.76
N CYS A 111 -6.15 4.10 -2.02
CA CYS A 111 -7.11 3.72 -0.99
C CYS A 111 -6.42 3.57 0.37
N LEU A 112 -6.70 4.47 1.30
CA LEU A 112 -6.24 4.36 2.68
C LEU A 112 -7.31 3.62 3.49
N VAL A 113 -6.89 2.56 4.17
CA VAL A 113 -7.76 1.73 5.00
C VAL A 113 -7.25 1.83 6.43
N GLY A 114 -8.10 2.24 7.36
CA GLY A 114 -7.73 2.25 8.76
C GLY A 114 -8.26 1.09 9.56
N SER A 115 -7.87 1.10 10.83
CA SER A 115 -8.42 0.23 11.85
C SER A 115 -9.66 0.86 12.48
N VAL A 116 -10.54 0.00 13.01
CA VAL A 116 -11.79 0.41 13.67
C VAL A 116 -11.52 1.10 15.01
N GLU A 117 -10.29 1.02 15.51
CA GLU A 117 -9.92 1.34 16.90
C GLU A 117 -9.29 2.73 17.08
N ARG A 118 -8.79 3.37 16.01
CA ARG A 118 -8.20 4.71 16.10
C ARG A 118 -8.47 5.56 14.85
N ASN A 119 -8.71 6.85 15.06
CA ASN A 119 -8.95 7.82 13.99
C ASN A 119 -7.64 8.43 13.48
N ILE A 120 -7.46 8.55 12.16
CA ILE A 120 -6.42 9.43 11.58
C ILE A 120 -6.59 10.85 12.14
N ARG A 121 -5.52 11.39 12.75
CA ARG A 121 -5.58 12.71 13.43
C ARG A 121 -5.66 13.88 12.46
N SER A 122 -5.00 13.78 11.31
CA SER A 122 -4.99 14.79 10.25
C SER A 122 -4.65 14.13 8.92
N LEU A 123 -5.32 14.56 7.84
CA LEU A 123 -4.95 14.19 6.48
C LEU A 123 -4.49 15.40 5.65
N ASP A 124 -4.00 16.45 6.30
CA ASP A 124 -3.64 17.72 5.63
C ASP A 124 -2.51 17.56 4.61
N GLN A 125 -1.73 16.49 4.71
CA GLN A 125 -0.65 16.16 3.78
C GLN A 125 -1.15 15.57 2.45
N LEU A 126 -2.41 15.12 2.39
CA LEU A 126 -3.02 14.63 1.15
C LEU A 126 -3.12 15.72 0.09
N LYS A 127 -3.16 16.99 0.50
CA LYS A 127 -3.15 18.12 -0.43
C LYS A 127 -2.01 18.05 -1.44
N ASN A 128 -0.86 17.45 -1.08
CA ASN A 128 0.31 17.35 -1.95
C ASN A 128 0.17 16.27 -3.04
N LEU A 129 -0.85 15.40 -2.97
CA LEU A 129 -1.08 14.29 -3.90
C LEU A 129 -1.91 14.74 -5.11
N HIS A 130 -1.49 15.84 -5.75
CA HIS A 130 -2.23 16.50 -6.83
C HIS A 130 -2.42 15.66 -8.10
N HIS A 131 -1.62 14.61 -8.27
CA HIS A 131 -1.62 13.73 -9.45
C HIS A 131 -2.65 12.59 -9.33
N LEU A 132 -3.20 12.34 -8.13
CA LEU A 132 -4.25 11.33 -7.95
C LEU A 132 -5.50 11.72 -8.74
N THR A 133 -6.30 10.73 -9.13
CA THR A 133 -7.66 10.95 -9.67
C THR A 133 -8.73 10.25 -8.83
N LYS A 134 -8.33 9.24 -8.04
CA LYS A 134 -9.20 8.48 -7.16
C LYS A 134 -8.57 8.39 -5.78
N LEU A 135 -9.31 8.87 -4.78
CA LEU A 135 -8.94 8.74 -3.38
C LEU A 135 -10.11 8.12 -2.63
N LYS A 136 -9.87 6.98 -2.00
CA LYS A 136 -10.81 6.34 -1.10
C LYS A 136 -10.21 6.29 0.29
N ILE A 137 -10.98 6.72 1.29
CA ILE A 137 -10.62 6.58 2.70
C ILE A 137 -11.66 5.68 3.33
N VAL A 138 -11.23 4.50 3.77
CA VAL A 138 -12.07 3.48 4.39
C VAL A 138 -11.78 3.48 5.88
N GLU A 139 -12.43 4.40 6.60
CA GLU A 139 -12.33 4.56 8.06
C GLU A 139 -13.61 5.17 8.64
N ARG A 140 -13.80 5.02 9.96
CA ARG A 140 -14.53 6.03 10.73
C ARG A 140 -13.55 7.18 10.94
N VAL A 141 -13.62 8.23 10.13
CA VAL A 141 -12.78 9.42 10.32
C VAL A 141 -13.43 10.29 11.40
N ALA A 142 -12.78 10.51 12.55
CA ALA A 142 -13.31 11.42 13.58
C ALA A 142 -13.52 12.85 13.03
N LYS A 143 -12.69 13.27 12.08
CA LYS A 143 -12.78 14.57 11.43
C LYS A 143 -12.16 14.48 10.04
N LEU A 144 -12.99 14.65 9.00
CA LEU A 144 -12.47 14.82 7.64
C LEU A 144 -11.62 16.12 7.57
N PRO A 145 -10.60 16.18 6.70
CA PRO A 145 -9.87 17.41 6.42
C PRO A 145 -10.82 18.48 5.92
N SER A 146 -10.46 19.76 6.08
CA SER A 146 -11.16 20.81 5.35
C SER A 146 -11.04 20.57 3.84
N ALA A 147 -12.02 21.03 3.06
CA ALA A 147 -12.02 20.89 1.61
C ALA A 147 -10.72 21.42 0.94
N SER A 148 -10.07 22.41 1.55
CA SER A 148 -8.78 22.96 1.12
C SER A 148 -7.60 21.99 1.22
N ASN A 149 -7.75 20.93 2.00
CA ASN A 149 -6.69 19.98 2.34
C ASN A 149 -6.83 18.64 1.60
N PHE A 150 -7.86 18.53 0.75
CA PHE A 150 -7.96 17.45 -0.21
C PHE A 150 -7.19 17.80 -1.49
N PRO A 151 -6.57 16.81 -2.15
CA PRO A 151 -6.15 16.99 -3.53
C PRO A 151 -7.37 17.36 -4.37
N ARG A 152 -7.18 18.16 -5.43
CA ARG A 152 -8.27 18.61 -6.32
C ARG A 152 -8.77 17.43 -7.16
N ILE A 153 -9.61 16.57 -6.58
CA ILE A 153 -10.13 15.35 -7.21
C ILE A 153 -11.60 15.14 -6.86
N PHE A 154 -12.31 14.38 -7.71
CA PHE A 154 -13.69 13.97 -7.45
C PHE A 154 -13.69 12.84 -6.41
N LEU A 155 -14.35 13.06 -5.26
CA LEU A 155 -14.63 12.01 -4.27
C LEU A 155 -15.76 11.12 -4.82
N ILE A 156 -15.52 9.82 -4.99
CA ILE A 156 -16.51 8.81 -5.44
C ILE A 156 -16.58 7.68 -4.41
#